data_AF-A0A968D021-F1
#
_entry.id   AF-A0A968D021-F1
#
_cell.length_a   1.000
_cell.length_b   1.000
_cell.length_c   1.000
_cell.angle_alpha   90.00
_cell.angle_beta   90.00
_cell.angle_gamma   90.00
#
_symmetry.space_group_name_H-M   'P 1'
#
loop_
_entity.id
_entity.type
_entity.pdbx_description
1 polymer ?
#
loop_
_entity_poly.entity_id
_entity_poly.type
_entity_poly.pdbx_seq_one_letter_code
_entity_poly.pdbx_strand_id
1 'polypeptide(L)'
;MLSILFDHKKAGRPLITIVFAASCLIVSLPTLFFPGLYEVFGGYKPLSYPWQKLTLAFEHGFSGYPLIVHLGFNGFLLWYCGILAEKILGSARFLLLTLAAMVGFALAHSLAMIEGHGSSGVIWAYSPIVFVTLHSYQKMNKDKASSDPKFNQGKTILIIMWGVVTVFMAIIPYLFGWRGNIFFALIFGNIFHISGTCVGFLLILFWRNHIHRRLENLESGESRKHFDCTSWDKLAVALSMLIPVSLLTIEVLFLTGQLTRH
;
A
#
# COMPACT_ATOMS: atom_id res chain seq x y z
N MET A 1 8.11 20.99 7.60
CA MET A 1 8.56 20.44 6.29
C MET A 1 7.60 19.35 5.80
N LEU A 2 7.19 18.43 6.67
CA LEU A 2 6.22 17.39 6.30
C LEU A 2 4.84 17.96 5.98
N SER A 3 4.43 19.06 6.64
CA SER A 3 3.26 19.84 6.23
C SER A 3 3.32 20.28 4.77
N ILE A 4 4.48 20.72 4.26
CA ILE A 4 4.66 21.07 2.84
C ILE A 4 4.41 19.85 1.95
N LEU A 5 4.89 18.67 2.36
CA LEU A 5 4.62 17.45 1.61
C LEU A 5 3.13 17.13 1.56
N PHE A 6 2.35 17.33 2.61
CA PHE A 6 0.91 17.07 2.56
C PHE A 6 0.10 18.19 1.87
N ASP A 7 0.42 19.44 2.16
CA ASP A 7 -0.47 20.59 1.87
C ASP A 7 -0.13 21.28 0.54
N HIS A 8 1.11 21.21 0.04
CA HIS A 8 1.50 21.98 -1.15
C HIS A 8 1.23 21.23 -2.46
N LYS A 9 0.46 21.87 -3.34
CA LYS A 9 0.39 21.57 -4.80
C LYS A 9 1.76 21.48 -5.47
N LYS A 10 2.78 22.15 -4.90
CA LYS A 10 4.15 22.20 -5.41
C LYS A 10 4.94 20.91 -5.20
N ALA A 11 4.57 20.05 -4.26
CA ALA A 11 5.26 18.78 -3.97
C ALA A 11 4.97 17.64 -4.97
N GLY A 12 4.25 17.94 -6.06
CA GLY A 12 3.71 16.95 -6.99
C GLY A 12 2.39 16.36 -6.47
N ARG A 13 1.53 15.93 -7.40
CA ARG A 13 0.31 15.20 -7.05
C ARG A 13 0.67 13.71 -6.87
N PRO A 14 0.18 13.03 -5.82
CA PRO A 14 0.44 11.61 -5.60
C PRO A 14 -0.50 10.77 -6.49
N LEU A 15 -0.29 10.85 -7.81
CA LEU A 15 -1.22 10.31 -8.80
C LEU A 15 -1.31 8.79 -8.73
N ILE A 16 -0.18 8.09 -8.52
CA ILE A 16 -0.19 6.63 -8.48
C ILE A 16 -0.84 6.13 -7.20
N THR A 17 -0.65 6.84 -6.08
CA THR A 17 -1.39 6.56 -4.83
C THR A 17 -2.90 6.70 -5.04
N ILE A 18 -3.34 7.75 -5.75
CA ILE A 18 -4.75 7.96 -6.07
C ILE A 18 -5.28 6.85 -6.99
N VAL A 19 -4.53 6.48 -8.03
CA VAL A 19 -4.89 5.39 -8.94
C VAL A 19 -5.00 4.06 -8.19
N PHE A 20 -4.06 3.77 -7.31
CA PHE A 20 -4.07 2.56 -6.49
C PHE A 20 -5.27 2.54 -5.52
N ALA A 21 -5.56 3.67 -4.86
CA ALA A 21 -6.74 3.80 -4.00
C ALA A 21 -8.04 3.60 -4.78
N ALA A 22 -8.16 4.24 -5.95
CA ALA A 22 -9.31 4.07 -6.83
C ALA A 22 -9.46 2.62 -7.29
N SER A 23 -8.35 1.91 -7.57
CA SER A 23 -8.37 0.49 -7.94
C SER A 23 -8.91 -0.39 -6.81
N CYS A 24 -8.57 -0.10 -5.55
CA CYS A 24 -9.18 -0.77 -4.40
C CYS A 24 -10.70 -0.53 -4.31
N LEU A 25 -11.15 0.70 -4.61
CA LEU A 25 -12.59 1.03 -4.61
C LEU A 25 -13.34 0.36 -5.75
N ILE A 26 -12.75 0.37 -6.96
CA ILE A 26 -13.27 -0.30 -8.15
C ILE A 26 -13.51 -1.77 -7.84
N VAL A 27 -12.56 -2.45 -7.20
CA VAL A 27 -12.71 -3.88 -6.88
C VAL A 27 -13.67 -4.11 -5.71
N SER A 28 -13.43 -3.44 -4.56
CA SER A 28 -14.12 -3.79 -3.30
C SER A 28 -15.54 -3.25 -3.18
N LEU A 29 -15.92 -2.14 -3.81
CA LEU A 29 -17.28 -1.62 -3.65
C LEU A 29 -18.33 -2.41 -4.45
N PRO A 30 -18.09 -2.81 -5.71
CA PRO A 30 -19.01 -3.64 -6.45
C PRO A 30 -19.29 -5.01 -5.82
N THR A 31 -18.35 -5.59 -5.06
CA THR A 31 -18.60 -6.88 -4.35
C THR A 31 -19.72 -6.78 -3.32
N LEU A 32 -20.07 -5.57 -2.84
CA LEU A 32 -21.26 -5.35 -2.00
C LEU A 32 -22.58 -5.60 -2.73
N PHE A 33 -22.61 -5.38 -4.04
CA PHE A 33 -23.82 -5.49 -4.87
C PHE A 33 -23.82 -6.78 -5.70
N PHE A 34 -22.64 -7.26 -6.07
CA PHE A 34 -22.44 -8.45 -6.87
C PHE A 34 -21.45 -9.40 -6.16
N PRO A 35 -21.91 -10.23 -5.20
CA PRO A 35 -21.02 -11.08 -4.41
C PRO A 35 -20.14 -12.03 -5.23
N GLY A 36 -20.56 -12.42 -6.43
CA GLY A 36 -19.76 -13.24 -7.35
C GLY A 36 -18.45 -12.56 -7.81
N LEU A 37 -18.37 -11.23 -7.78
CA LEU A 37 -17.12 -10.51 -8.08
C LEU A 37 -16.03 -10.81 -7.04
N TYR A 38 -16.40 -11.11 -5.79
CA TYR A 38 -15.43 -11.49 -4.76
C TYR A 38 -14.63 -12.71 -5.19
N GLU A 39 -15.29 -13.70 -5.79
CA GLU A 39 -14.60 -14.86 -6.35
C GLU A 39 -13.75 -14.46 -7.55
N VAL A 40 -14.30 -13.71 -8.51
CA VAL A 40 -13.58 -13.30 -9.73
C VAL A 40 -12.28 -12.56 -9.44
N PHE A 41 -12.22 -11.81 -8.34
CA PHE A 41 -11.02 -11.09 -7.90
C PHE A 41 -10.10 -11.88 -6.95
N GLY A 42 -10.48 -13.11 -6.59
CA GLY A 42 -9.61 -14.07 -5.90
C GLY A 42 -9.92 -14.28 -4.42
N GLY A 43 -11.04 -13.74 -3.94
CA GLY A 43 -11.44 -13.83 -2.53
C GLY A 43 -11.71 -15.26 -2.04
N TYR A 44 -11.96 -16.22 -2.94
CA TYR A 44 -12.10 -17.64 -2.62
C TYR A 44 -11.01 -18.51 -3.28
N LYS A 45 -10.82 -19.70 -2.72
CA LYS A 45 -10.04 -20.78 -3.31
C LYS A 45 -10.94 -21.94 -3.78
N PRO A 46 -10.52 -22.71 -4.81
CA PRO A 46 -9.30 -22.53 -5.62
C PRO A 46 -9.39 -21.32 -6.57
N LEU A 47 -8.23 -20.81 -7.01
CA LEU A 47 -8.19 -19.73 -7.99
C LEU A 47 -8.54 -20.27 -9.38
N SER A 48 -9.62 -19.75 -9.96
CA SER A 48 -10.14 -20.08 -11.30
C SER A 48 -9.45 -19.32 -12.44
N TYR A 49 -8.83 -18.16 -12.15
CA TYR A 49 -8.29 -17.24 -13.15
C TYR A 49 -6.87 -16.75 -12.81
N PRO A 50 -6.01 -16.50 -13.82
CA PRO A 50 -4.61 -16.13 -13.58
C PRO A 50 -4.44 -14.75 -12.94
N TRP A 51 -5.37 -13.81 -13.16
CA TRP A 51 -5.30 -12.46 -12.60
C TRP A 51 -5.57 -12.41 -11.10
N GLN A 52 -6.30 -13.41 -10.55
CA GLN A 52 -6.73 -13.42 -9.16
C GLN A 52 -5.56 -13.27 -8.17
N LYS A 53 -4.38 -13.79 -8.49
CA LYS A 53 -3.18 -13.64 -7.64
C LYS A 53 -2.72 -12.19 -7.48
N LEU A 54 -3.01 -11.34 -8.46
CA LEU A 54 -2.66 -9.92 -8.45
C LEU A 54 -3.82 -9.07 -7.96
N THR A 55 -5.05 -9.39 -8.36
CA THR A 55 -6.23 -8.59 -8.02
C THR A 55 -6.63 -8.69 -6.55
N LEU A 56 -6.21 -9.75 -5.86
CA LEU A 56 -6.39 -9.96 -4.43
C LEU A 56 -5.91 -8.78 -3.56
N ALA A 57 -4.88 -8.06 -4.02
CA ALA A 57 -4.36 -6.88 -3.32
C ALA A 57 -5.36 -5.70 -3.31
N PHE A 58 -6.38 -5.72 -4.17
CA PHE A 58 -7.39 -4.67 -4.28
C PHE A 58 -8.72 -5.04 -3.62
N GLU A 59 -8.96 -6.32 -3.31
CA GLU A 59 -10.19 -6.81 -2.66
C GLU A 59 -10.11 -6.69 -1.14
N HIS A 60 -11.13 -6.12 -0.48
CA HIS A 60 -11.08 -5.83 0.96
C HIS A 60 -12.28 -6.42 1.70
N GLY A 61 -12.07 -7.51 2.44
CA GLY A 61 -13.10 -8.07 3.32
C GLY A 61 -14.14 -8.89 2.56
N PHE A 62 -15.05 -9.55 3.29
CA PHE A 62 -15.96 -10.55 2.72
C PHE A 62 -17.34 -9.98 2.35
N SER A 63 -17.93 -9.17 3.24
CA SER A 63 -19.21 -8.48 2.99
C SER A 63 -19.50 -7.44 4.09
N GLY A 64 -20.38 -6.47 3.79
CA GLY A 64 -20.97 -5.56 4.77
C GLY A 64 -19.96 -4.75 5.60
N TYR A 65 -20.13 -4.76 6.93
CA TYR A 65 -19.32 -3.95 7.86
C TYR A 65 -17.82 -4.30 7.86
N PRO A 66 -17.40 -5.58 7.93
CA PRO A 66 -15.99 -5.95 7.83
C PRO A 66 -15.27 -5.40 6.60
N LEU A 67 -15.94 -5.38 5.44
CA LEU A 67 -15.41 -4.80 4.20
C LEU A 67 -15.14 -3.30 4.36
N ILE A 68 -16.14 -2.55 4.84
CA ILE A 68 -16.02 -1.09 5.01
C ILE A 68 -14.90 -0.74 5.98
N VAL A 69 -14.79 -1.45 7.11
CA VAL A 69 -13.72 -1.21 8.09
C VAL A 69 -12.35 -1.54 7.51
N HIS A 70 -12.22 -2.69 6.83
CA HIS A 70 -10.95 -3.12 6.26
C HIS A 70 -10.48 -2.19 5.13
N LEU A 71 -11.39 -1.80 4.24
CA LEU A 71 -11.14 -0.85 3.16
C LEU A 71 -10.83 0.54 3.71
N GLY A 72 -11.58 1.01 4.72
CA GLY A 72 -11.36 2.30 5.36
C GLY A 72 -10.01 2.40 6.05
N PHE A 73 -9.62 1.36 6.79
CA PHE A 73 -8.32 1.31 7.48
C PHE A 73 -7.16 1.32 6.48
N ASN A 74 -7.21 0.46 5.45
CA ASN A 74 -6.18 0.47 4.41
C ASN A 74 -6.19 1.78 3.60
N GLY A 75 -7.36 2.33 3.30
CA GLY A 75 -7.49 3.63 2.62
C GLY A 75 -6.83 4.75 3.41
N PHE A 76 -7.01 4.78 4.73
CA PHE A 76 -6.33 5.74 5.61
C PHE A 76 -4.80 5.57 5.60
N LEU A 77 -4.31 4.33 5.73
CA LEU A 77 -2.87 4.08 5.71
C LEU A 77 -2.25 4.36 4.34
N LEU A 78 -2.96 4.04 3.25
CA LEU A 78 -2.57 4.37 1.89
C LEU A 78 -2.53 5.88 1.67
N TRP A 79 -3.54 6.60 2.15
CA TRP A 79 -3.57 8.06 2.10
C TRP A 79 -2.38 8.67 2.82
N TYR A 80 -2.01 8.19 4.02
CA TYR A 80 -0.87 8.75 4.73
C TYR A 80 0.47 8.26 4.16
N CYS A 81 0.71 6.95 4.21
CA CYS A 81 1.99 6.33 3.86
C CYS A 81 2.25 6.37 2.35
N GLY A 82 1.23 6.12 1.53
CA GLY A 82 1.34 6.15 0.07
C GLY A 82 1.67 7.55 -0.44
N ILE A 83 0.92 8.58 0.00
CA ILE A 83 1.19 9.97 -0.42
C ILE A 83 2.60 10.40 -0.03
N LEU A 84 3.01 10.12 1.21
CA LEU A 84 4.33 10.52 1.67
C LEU A 84 5.43 9.77 0.91
N ALA A 85 5.30 8.46 0.73
CA ALA A 85 6.26 7.66 -0.02
C ALA A 85 6.35 8.12 -1.49
N GLU A 86 5.24 8.38 -2.17
CA GLU A 86 5.24 8.84 -3.56
C GLU A 86 5.89 10.22 -3.71
N LYS A 87 5.57 11.17 -2.81
CA LYS A 87 6.15 12.52 -2.88
C LYS A 87 7.66 12.54 -2.59
N ILE A 88 8.13 11.60 -1.78
CA ILE A 88 9.56 11.45 -1.46
C ILE A 88 10.32 10.72 -2.58
N LEU A 89 9.74 9.67 -3.15
CA LEU A 89 10.42 8.83 -4.14
C LEU A 89 10.27 9.32 -5.60
N GLY A 90 9.20 10.07 -5.87
CA GLY A 90 8.69 10.28 -7.23
C GLY A 90 7.87 9.10 -7.73
N SER A 91 6.98 9.35 -8.69
CA SER A 91 6.00 8.38 -9.18
C SER A 91 6.65 7.13 -9.80
N ALA A 92 7.78 7.25 -10.51
CA ALA A 92 8.45 6.09 -11.11
C ALA A 92 8.95 5.07 -10.07
N ARG A 93 9.65 5.55 -9.04
CA ARG A 93 10.15 4.67 -7.94
C ARG A 93 9.02 4.18 -7.06
N PHE A 94 7.99 5.01 -6.85
CA PHE A 94 6.81 4.60 -6.11
C PHE A 94 6.06 3.47 -6.82
N LEU A 95 5.84 3.57 -8.14
CA LEU A 95 5.24 2.47 -8.91
C LEU A 95 6.06 1.19 -8.81
N LEU A 96 7.39 1.29 -8.95
CA LEU A 96 8.28 0.13 -8.81
C LEU A 96 8.17 -0.50 -7.41
N LEU A 97 8.11 0.32 -6.36
CA LEU A 97 7.88 -0.15 -4.99
C LEU A 97 6.53 -0.87 -4.85
N THR A 98 5.46 -0.27 -5.36
CA THR A 98 4.10 -0.86 -5.35
C THR A 98 4.08 -2.21 -6.07
N LEU A 99 4.63 -2.29 -7.28
CA LEU A 99 4.65 -3.51 -8.07
C LEU A 99 5.53 -4.59 -7.42
N ALA A 100 6.72 -4.22 -6.91
CA ALA A 100 7.58 -5.15 -6.19
C ALA A 100 6.90 -5.70 -4.93
N ALA A 101 6.16 -4.85 -4.21
CA ALA A 101 5.41 -5.27 -3.03
C ALA A 101 4.22 -6.17 -3.38
N MET A 102 3.52 -5.92 -4.50
CA MET A 102 2.49 -6.82 -5.02
C MET A 102 3.07 -8.20 -5.38
N VAL A 103 4.26 -8.25 -6.00
CA VAL A 103 4.97 -9.51 -6.27
C VAL A 103 5.35 -10.20 -4.96
N GLY A 104 5.92 -9.47 -4.00
CA GLY A 104 6.26 -10.02 -2.67
C GLY A 104 5.04 -10.57 -1.93
N PHE A 105 3.89 -9.91 -2.07
CA PHE A 105 2.60 -10.35 -1.54
C PHE A 105 2.13 -11.65 -2.21
N ALA A 106 2.14 -11.72 -3.55
CA ALA A 106 1.76 -12.92 -4.30
C ALA A 106 2.70 -14.12 -4.03
N LEU A 107 4.00 -13.85 -3.83
CA LEU A 107 4.97 -14.86 -3.41
C LEU A 107 4.70 -15.35 -1.98
N ALA A 108 4.41 -14.44 -1.03
CA ALA A 108 4.04 -14.83 0.33
C ALA A 108 2.79 -15.72 0.34
N HIS A 109 1.79 -15.39 -0.47
CA HIS A 109 0.61 -16.26 -0.68
C HIS A 109 0.98 -17.65 -1.17
N SER A 110 1.82 -17.71 -2.21
CA SER A 110 2.19 -18.97 -2.87
C SER A 110 3.07 -19.85 -1.99
N LEU A 111 3.98 -19.26 -1.22
CA LEU A 111 4.93 -19.98 -0.37
C LEU A 111 4.32 -20.40 0.96
N ALA A 112 3.53 -19.53 1.58
CA ALA A 112 2.91 -19.82 2.88
C ALA A 112 1.60 -20.60 2.75
N MET A 113 1.03 -20.70 1.54
CA MET A 113 -0.25 -21.35 1.26
C MET A 113 -1.44 -20.73 2.03
N ILE A 114 -1.29 -19.51 2.51
CA ILE A 114 -2.27 -18.80 3.34
C ILE A 114 -3.26 -18.02 2.49
N GLU A 115 -4.45 -17.82 3.04
CA GLU A 115 -5.48 -16.92 2.52
C GLU A 115 -5.40 -15.56 3.20
N GLY A 116 -5.73 -14.54 2.43
CA GLY A 116 -5.49 -13.14 2.78
C GLY A 116 -5.84 -12.31 1.57
N HIS A 117 -6.36 -11.12 1.79
CA HIS A 117 -6.71 -10.21 0.72
C HIS A 117 -6.55 -8.79 1.22
N GLY A 118 -6.52 -7.85 0.29
CA GLY A 118 -6.42 -6.44 0.57
C GLY A 118 -5.02 -5.91 0.42
N SER A 119 -4.94 -4.59 0.49
CA SER A 119 -3.74 -3.85 0.11
C SER A 119 -2.71 -3.73 1.23
N SER A 120 -2.97 -4.29 2.41
CA SER A 120 -2.13 -4.11 3.60
C SER A 120 -0.68 -4.56 3.32
N GLY A 121 -0.46 -5.74 2.73
CA GLY A 121 0.89 -6.20 2.39
C GLY A 121 1.66 -5.20 1.51
N VAL A 122 0.98 -4.53 0.58
CA VAL A 122 1.57 -3.50 -0.29
C VAL A 122 1.83 -2.20 0.50
N ILE A 123 0.85 -1.74 1.27
CA ILE A 123 0.94 -0.51 2.08
C ILE A 123 2.08 -0.59 3.10
N TRP A 124 2.30 -1.77 3.68
CA TRP A 124 3.40 -1.99 4.62
C TRP A 124 4.77 -1.77 3.98
N ALA A 125 4.93 -1.98 2.67
CA ALA A 125 6.16 -1.63 1.94
C ALA A 125 6.43 -0.12 1.86
N TYR A 126 5.41 0.72 2.04
CA TYR A 126 5.58 2.18 2.10
C TYR A 126 6.07 2.62 3.48
N SER A 127 5.78 1.87 4.54
CA SER A 127 6.10 2.27 5.92
C SER A 127 7.62 2.41 6.20
N PRO A 128 8.53 1.59 5.63
CA PRO A 128 9.97 1.86 5.71
C PRO A 128 10.38 3.20 5.09
N ILE A 129 9.74 3.61 3.98
CA ILE A 129 10.03 4.90 3.33
C ILE A 129 9.64 6.03 4.27
N VAL A 130 8.45 5.94 4.88
CA VAL A 130 7.98 6.88 5.90
C VAL A 130 8.96 6.91 7.07
N PHE A 131 9.37 5.75 7.60
CA PHE A 131 10.32 5.67 8.71
C PHE A 131 11.64 6.38 8.41
N VAL A 132 12.29 6.08 7.28
CA VAL A 132 13.55 6.74 6.89
C VAL A 132 13.36 8.23 6.64
N THR A 133 12.21 8.63 6.09
CA THR A 133 11.86 10.04 5.87
C THR A 133 11.78 10.79 7.20
N LEU A 134 11.03 10.26 8.17
CA LEU A 134 10.90 10.87 9.49
C LEU A 134 12.25 10.89 10.23
N HIS A 135 12.98 9.77 10.23
CA HIS A 135 14.29 9.69 10.87
C HIS A 135 15.27 10.73 10.29
N SER A 136 15.33 10.83 8.95
CA SER A 136 16.21 11.80 8.28
C SER A 136 15.80 13.23 8.59
N TYR A 137 14.50 13.54 8.57
CA TYR A 137 14.00 14.87 8.95
C TYR A 137 14.36 15.25 10.38
N GLN A 138 14.19 14.32 11.33
CA GLN A 138 14.55 14.54 12.72
C GLN A 138 16.06 14.80 12.89
N LYS A 139 16.90 14.09 12.13
CA LYS A 139 18.35 14.29 12.15
C LYS A 139 18.75 15.67 11.61
N MET A 140 18.07 16.16 10.57
CA MET A 140 18.33 17.45 9.96
C MET A 140 17.80 18.62 10.81
N ASN A 141 16.63 18.44 11.46
CA ASN A 141 15.93 19.52 12.16
C ASN A 141 15.31 19.04 13.49
N LYS A 142 16.13 18.67 14.47
CA LYS A 142 15.66 18.08 15.73
C LYS A 142 14.56 18.88 16.44
N ASP A 143 14.74 20.20 16.58
CA ASP A 143 13.83 21.06 17.34
C ASP A 143 12.52 21.35 16.59
N LYS A 144 12.57 21.45 15.25
CA LYS A 144 11.37 21.62 14.42
C LYS A 144 10.61 20.31 14.25
N ALA A 145 11.30 19.17 14.25
CA ALA A 145 10.65 17.88 14.05
C ALA A 145 9.71 17.55 15.22
N SER A 146 10.16 17.74 16.47
CA SER A 146 9.33 17.48 17.66
C SER A 146 8.07 18.35 17.74
N SER A 147 8.12 19.57 17.19
CA SER A 147 7.02 20.52 17.16
C SER A 147 6.13 20.43 15.90
N ASP A 148 6.55 19.70 14.85
CA ASP A 148 5.78 19.53 13.61
C ASP A 148 4.63 18.50 13.82
N PRO A 149 3.34 18.92 13.76
CA PRO A 149 2.22 17.99 14.00
C PRO A 149 2.17 16.82 13.02
N LYS A 150 2.60 17.03 11.76
CA LYS A 150 2.62 15.97 10.74
C LYS A 150 3.73 14.96 11.03
N PHE A 151 4.86 15.39 11.59
CA PHE A 151 5.91 14.49 12.07
C PHE A 151 5.40 13.59 13.19
N ASN A 152 4.75 14.19 14.19
CA ASN A 152 4.20 13.44 15.32
C ASN A 152 3.10 12.47 14.87
N GLN A 153 2.21 12.90 13.97
CA GLN A 153 1.22 12.02 13.35
C GLN A 153 1.87 10.81 12.65
N GLY A 154 2.94 11.03 11.89
CA GLY A 154 3.66 9.96 11.19
C GLY A 154 4.31 8.96 12.13
N LYS A 155 4.94 9.44 13.22
CA LYS A 155 5.47 8.55 14.27
C LYS A 155 4.36 7.72 14.90
N THR A 156 3.23 8.35 15.25
CA THR A 156 2.10 7.64 15.85
C THR A 156 1.56 6.57 14.91
N ILE A 157 1.40 6.88 13.62
CA ILE A 157 0.96 5.91 12.61
C ILE A 157 1.95 4.74 12.53
N LEU A 158 3.26 4.99 12.48
CA LEU A 158 4.26 3.91 12.46
C LEU A 158 4.23 3.04 13.73
N ILE A 159 4.07 3.65 14.91
CA ILE A 159 3.94 2.91 16.18
C ILE A 159 2.69 2.02 16.16
N ILE A 160 1.56 2.55 15.68
CA ILE A 160 0.33 1.78 15.57
C ILE A 160 0.50 0.64 14.55
N MET A 161 1.06 0.93 13.36
CA MET A 161 1.30 -0.10 12.35
C MET A 161 2.23 -1.20 12.87
N TRP A 162 3.46 -0.86 13.25
CA TRP A 162 4.48 -1.86 13.57
C TRP A 162 4.34 -2.48 14.96
N GLY A 163 3.69 -1.80 15.90
CA GLY A 163 3.40 -2.32 17.23
C GLY A 163 2.00 -2.92 17.32
N VAL A 164 0.99 -2.06 17.32
CA VAL A 164 -0.39 -2.45 17.65
C VAL A 164 -0.99 -3.40 16.62
N VAL A 165 -0.90 -3.08 15.33
CA VAL A 165 -1.45 -3.94 14.27
C VAL A 165 -0.70 -5.27 14.22
N THR A 166 0.63 -5.27 14.35
CA THR A 166 1.41 -6.53 14.40
C THR A 166 0.93 -7.48 15.48
N VAL A 167 0.70 -6.96 16.70
CA VAL A 167 0.19 -7.77 17.81
C VAL A 167 -1.24 -8.23 17.54
N PHE A 168 -2.10 -7.35 17.02
CA PHE A 168 -3.49 -7.70 16.71
C PHE A 168 -3.58 -8.78 15.62
N MET A 169 -2.72 -8.73 14.61
CA MET A 169 -2.68 -9.74 13.55
C MET A 169 -2.32 -11.12 14.07
N ALA A 170 -1.61 -11.25 15.20
CA ALA A 170 -1.36 -12.55 15.83
C ALA A 170 -2.63 -13.22 16.36
N ILE A 171 -3.70 -12.45 16.60
CA ILE A 171 -4.99 -12.94 17.08
C ILE A 171 -5.80 -13.52 15.91
N ILE A 172 -5.64 -12.98 14.69
CA ILE A 172 -6.43 -13.36 13.52
C ILE A 172 -6.41 -14.87 13.26
N PRO A 173 -5.26 -15.58 13.23
CA PRO A 173 -5.25 -17.03 13.04
C PRO A 173 -6.13 -17.79 14.05
N TYR A 174 -6.17 -17.37 15.31
CA TYR A 174 -7.00 -17.99 16.34
C TYR A 174 -8.50 -17.80 16.07
N LEU A 175 -8.90 -16.65 15.52
CA LEU A 175 -10.28 -16.41 15.09
C LEU A 175 -10.69 -17.35 13.95
N PHE A 176 -9.73 -17.80 13.13
CA PHE A 176 -9.92 -18.78 12.07
C PHE A 176 -9.60 -20.22 12.51
N GLY A 177 -9.59 -20.50 13.81
CA GLY A 177 -9.50 -21.86 14.35
C GLY A 177 -8.08 -22.42 14.49
N TRP A 178 -7.04 -21.61 14.32
CA TRP A 178 -5.66 -22.01 14.64
C TRP A 178 -5.55 -22.36 16.13
N ARG A 179 -4.99 -23.54 16.43
CA ARG A 179 -4.76 -24.01 17.82
C ARG A 179 -3.27 -24.18 18.16
N GLY A 180 -2.38 -23.70 17.31
CA GLY A 180 -0.93 -23.78 17.51
C GLY A 180 -0.38 -22.71 18.45
N ASN A 181 0.95 -22.66 18.53
CA ASN A 181 1.68 -21.71 19.38
C ASN A 181 1.53 -20.25 18.88
N ILE A 182 1.48 -19.30 19.82
CA ILE A 182 1.34 -17.86 19.61
C ILE A 182 2.45 -17.28 18.71
N PHE A 183 3.65 -17.83 18.78
CA PHE A 183 4.76 -17.44 17.92
C PHE A 183 4.46 -17.68 16.44
N PHE A 184 3.92 -18.86 16.10
CA PHE A 184 3.52 -19.16 14.73
C PHE A 184 2.32 -18.32 14.30
N ALA A 185 1.36 -18.08 15.19
CA ALA A 185 0.24 -17.20 14.90
C ALA A 185 0.71 -15.76 14.62
N LEU A 186 1.69 -15.26 15.38
CA LEU A 186 2.32 -13.96 15.14
C LEU A 186 2.96 -13.89 13.75
N ILE A 187 3.72 -14.92 13.35
CA ILE A 187 4.35 -14.96 12.02
C ILE A 187 3.29 -15.06 10.93
N PHE A 188 2.38 -16.03 11.01
CA PHE A 188 1.40 -16.28 9.95
C PHE A 188 0.41 -15.14 9.81
N GLY A 189 -0.07 -14.57 10.92
CA GLY A 189 -0.91 -13.38 10.90
C GLY A 189 -0.25 -12.17 10.25
N ASN A 190 1.09 -12.08 10.30
CA ASN A 190 1.84 -10.95 9.78
C ASN A 190 2.63 -11.24 8.51
N ILE A 191 2.51 -12.42 7.90
CA ILE A 191 3.42 -12.82 6.81
C ILE A 191 3.40 -11.83 5.63
N PHE A 192 2.21 -11.30 5.30
CA PHE A 192 2.05 -10.30 4.25
C PHE A 192 2.66 -8.93 4.63
N HIS A 193 2.51 -8.53 5.90
CA HIS A 193 3.10 -7.30 6.43
C HIS A 193 4.63 -7.37 6.47
N ILE A 194 5.17 -8.51 6.90
CA ILE A 194 6.61 -8.79 6.92
C ILE A 194 7.16 -8.75 5.50
N SER A 195 6.52 -9.45 4.55
CA SER A 195 6.93 -9.45 3.14
C SER A 195 7.00 -8.03 2.57
N GLY A 196 5.94 -7.24 2.74
CA GLY A 196 5.91 -5.85 2.30
C GLY A 196 7.01 -5.00 2.93
N THR A 197 7.16 -5.09 4.25
CA THR A 197 8.20 -4.34 4.99
C THR A 197 9.61 -4.70 4.51
N CYS A 198 9.88 -5.99 4.27
CA CYS A 198 11.15 -6.45 3.71
C CYS A 198 11.40 -5.85 2.32
N VAL A 199 10.41 -5.87 1.42
CA VAL A 199 10.53 -5.23 0.09
C VAL A 199 10.87 -3.74 0.22
N GLY A 200 10.16 -3.02 1.10
CA GLY A 200 10.41 -1.61 1.35
C GLY A 200 11.85 -1.32 1.83
N PHE A 201 12.35 -2.08 2.81
CA PHE A 201 13.72 -1.92 3.29
C PHE A 201 14.77 -2.29 2.25
N LEU A 202 14.55 -3.36 1.47
CA LEU A 202 15.46 -3.75 0.40
C LEU A 202 15.60 -2.63 -0.64
N LEU A 203 14.48 -2.03 -1.07
CA LEU A 203 14.51 -0.96 -2.07
C LEU A 203 15.10 0.35 -1.54
N ILE A 204 14.96 0.62 -0.23
CA ILE A 204 15.64 1.76 0.42
C ILE A 204 17.16 1.69 0.26
N LEU A 205 17.77 0.51 0.26
CA LEU A 205 19.22 0.36 0.10
C LEU A 205 19.71 1.03 -1.20
N PHE A 206 18.90 0.97 -2.26
CA PHE A 206 19.19 1.57 -3.57
C PHE A 206 18.80 3.05 -3.65
N TRP A 207 17.83 3.50 -2.85
CA TRP A 207 17.24 4.84 -2.96
C TRP A 207 17.57 5.80 -1.82
N ARG A 208 18.35 5.37 -0.81
CA ARG A 208 18.69 6.20 0.36
C ARG A 208 19.24 7.59 0.00
N ASN A 209 20.12 7.67 -0.99
CA ASN A 209 20.73 8.92 -1.44
C ASN A 209 19.71 9.82 -2.14
N HIS A 210 18.75 9.22 -2.85
CA HIS A 210 17.66 9.96 -3.48
C HIS A 210 16.73 10.55 -2.42
N ILE A 211 16.32 9.76 -1.42
CA ILE A 211 15.47 10.21 -0.31
C ILE A 211 16.14 11.37 0.43
N HIS A 212 17.42 11.24 0.79
CA HIS A 212 18.13 12.27 1.53
C HIS A 212 18.21 13.60 0.77
N ARG A 213 18.67 13.55 -0.49
CA ARG A 213 18.72 14.73 -1.37
C ARG A 213 17.34 15.36 -1.57
N ARG A 214 16.28 14.55 -1.67
CA ARG A 214 14.91 15.06 -1.78
C ARG A 214 14.52 15.88 -0.55
N LEU A 215 14.90 15.43 0.63
CA LEU A 215 14.65 16.13 1.90
C LEU A 215 15.45 17.42 2.01
N GLU A 216 16.73 17.41 1.62
CA GLU A 216 17.56 18.62 1.58
C GLU A 216 16.98 19.69 0.65
N ASN A 217 16.49 19.30 -0.53
CA ASN A 217 15.85 20.21 -1.48
C ASN A 217 14.51 20.78 -0.98
N LEU A 218 13.79 20.01 -0.15
CA LEU A 218 12.56 20.48 0.51
C LEU A 218 12.87 21.51 1.59
N GLU A 219 13.91 21.25 2.38
CA GLU A 219 14.33 22.13 3.47
C GLU A 219 14.91 23.45 2.97
N SER A 220 15.83 23.40 2.00
CA SER A 220 16.46 24.58 1.40
C SER A 220 15.47 25.48 0.64
N GLY A 221 14.26 25.00 0.39
CA GLY A 221 13.25 25.72 -0.38
C GLY A 221 13.52 25.74 -1.89
N GLU A 222 14.57 25.06 -2.37
CA GLU A 222 14.83 24.87 -3.81
C GLU A 222 13.67 24.14 -4.51
N SER A 223 12.95 23.30 -3.77
CA SER A 223 11.68 22.68 -4.20
C SER A 223 10.61 23.67 -4.67
N ARG A 224 10.72 24.97 -4.36
CA ARG A 224 9.80 26.00 -4.84
C ARG A 224 9.92 26.27 -6.34
N LYS A 225 11.03 25.89 -6.99
CA LYS A 225 11.28 26.22 -8.41
C LYS A 225 10.66 25.25 -9.41
N HIS A 226 10.69 23.94 -9.19
CA HIS A 226 9.80 22.92 -9.78
C HIS A 226 10.34 21.57 -9.31
N PHE A 227 9.50 20.70 -8.76
CA PHE A 227 9.87 19.30 -8.71
C PHE A 227 9.68 18.75 -10.12
N ASP A 228 10.79 18.69 -10.87
CA ASP A 228 10.76 18.23 -12.25
C ASP A 228 10.23 16.79 -12.30
N CYS A 229 9.01 16.68 -12.81
CA CYS A 229 8.40 15.40 -13.17
C CYS A 229 9.19 14.86 -14.35
N THR A 230 9.98 13.82 -14.10
CA THR A 230 10.82 13.22 -15.14
C THR A 230 9.94 12.55 -16.20
N SER A 231 10.46 12.32 -17.41
CA SER A 231 9.74 11.53 -18.42
C SER A 231 9.37 10.14 -17.90
N TRP A 232 10.20 9.57 -17.02
CA TRP A 232 9.93 8.30 -16.34
C TRP A 232 8.75 8.39 -15.36
N ASP A 233 8.57 9.50 -14.65
CA ASP A 233 7.42 9.70 -13.76
C ASP A 233 6.12 9.81 -14.57
N LYS A 234 6.13 10.53 -15.71
CA LYS A 234 4.98 10.61 -16.61
C LYS A 234 4.61 9.24 -17.18
N LEU A 235 5.61 8.49 -17.64
CA LEU A 235 5.43 7.13 -18.12
C LEU A 235 4.86 6.22 -17.02
N ALA A 236 5.40 6.30 -15.79
CA ALA A 236 4.90 5.51 -14.67
C ALA A 236 3.44 5.82 -14.35
N VAL A 237 3.04 7.10 -14.34
CA VAL A 237 1.63 7.47 -14.15
C VAL A 237 0.76 6.89 -15.27
N ALA A 238 1.18 7.02 -16.53
CA ALA A 238 0.44 6.44 -17.66
C ALA A 238 0.31 4.91 -17.55
N LEU A 239 1.39 4.21 -17.21
CA LEU A 239 1.38 2.76 -17.00
C LEU A 239 0.51 2.36 -15.82
N SER A 240 0.46 3.15 -14.74
CA SER A 240 -0.38 2.84 -13.59
C SER A 240 -1.88 2.80 -13.94
N MET A 241 -2.31 3.53 -14.98
CA MET A 241 -3.71 3.52 -15.45
C MET A 241 -4.12 2.18 -16.07
N LEU A 242 -3.17 1.33 -16.47
CA LEU A 242 -3.49 -0.03 -16.94
C LEU A 242 -4.13 -0.88 -15.83
N ILE A 243 -3.86 -0.58 -14.56
CA ILE A 243 -4.43 -1.29 -13.41
C ILE A 243 -5.96 -1.08 -13.36
N PRO A 244 -6.51 0.13 -13.14
CA PRO A 244 -7.97 0.30 -13.06
C PRO A 244 -8.67 -0.07 -14.39
N VAL A 245 -8.03 0.13 -15.54
CA VAL A 245 -8.61 -0.30 -16.83
C VAL A 245 -8.76 -1.82 -16.91
N SER A 246 -7.76 -2.58 -16.47
CA SER A 246 -7.85 -4.04 -16.46
C SER A 246 -8.88 -4.55 -15.45
N LEU A 247 -8.99 -3.93 -14.27
CA LEU A 247 -9.99 -4.25 -13.25
C LEU A 247 -11.43 -4.01 -13.76
N LEU A 248 -11.68 -2.84 -14.36
CA LEU A 248 -12.97 -2.53 -14.97
C LEU A 248 -13.30 -3.47 -16.13
N THR A 249 -12.30 -3.89 -16.91
CA THR A 249 -12.50 -4.87 -17.97
C THR A 249 -12.98 -6.20 -17.39
N ILE A 250 -12.38 -6.67 -16.30
CA ILE A 250 -12.80 -7.90 -15.61
C ILE A 250 -14.26 -7.78 -15.11
N GLU A 251 -14.65 -6.64 -14.53
CA GLU A 251 -16.04 -6.42 -14.10
C GLU A 251 -17.02 -6.44 -15.26
N VAL A 252 -16.70 -5.79 -16.38
CA VAL A 252 -17.55 -5.81 -17.58
C VAL A 252 -17.70 -7.24 -18.11
N LEU A 253 -16.62 -8.01 -18.16
CA LEU A 253 -16.67 -9.41 -18.58
C LEU A 253 -17.54 -10.26 -17.64
N PHE A 254 -17.49 -10.01 -16.33
CA PHE A 254 -18.38 -10.65 -15.35
C PHE A 254 -19.85 -10.27 -15.58
N LEU A 255 -20.15 -8.97 -15.66
CA LEU A 255 -21.52 -8.45 -15.79
C LEU A 255 -22.18 -8.82 -17.12
N THR A 256 -21.39 -9.07 -18.17
CA THR A 256 -21.86 -9.54 -19.48
C THR A 256 -21.95 -11.06 -19.58
N GLY A 257 -21.66 -11.80 -18.51
CA GLY A 257 -21.73 -13.25 -18.46
C GLY A 257 -20.62 -13.97 -19.23
N GLN A 258 -19.53 -13.27 -19.59
CA GLN A 258 -18.40 -13.86 -20.30
C GLN A 258 -17.44 -14.60 -19.37
N LEU A 259 -17.44 -14.27 -18.07
CA LEU A 259 -16.76 -15.06 -17.05
C LEU A 259 -17.77 -16.05 -16.48
N THR A 260 -17.73 -17.31 -16.94
CA THR A 260 -18.74 -18.34 -16.62
C THR A 260 -18.30 -19.36 -15.57
N ARG A 261 -17.03 -19.31 -15.16
CA ARG A 261 -16.51 -20.13 -14.05
C ARG A 261 -16.43 -19.26 -12.81
N HIS A 262 -17.33 -19.51 -11.88
CA HIS A 262 -17.28 -19.05 -10.50
C HIS A 262 -17.88 -20.21 -9.71
#